data_AF-A0A8D8L7V8-F1
#
_entry.id   AF-A0A8D8L7V8-F1
#
_cell.length_a   1.000
_cell.length_b   1.000
_cell.length_c   1.000
_cell.angle_alpha   90.00
_cell.angle_beta   90.00
_cell.angle_gamma   90.00
#
_symmetry.space_group_name_H-M   'P 1'
#
loop_
_entity.id
_entity.type
_entity.pdbx_description
1 polymer ?
#
loop_
_entity_poly.entity_id
_entity_poly.type
_entity_poly.pdbx_seq_one_letter_code
_entity_poly.pdbx_strand_id
1 'polypeptide(L)'
;ASDAHAVPAGHPAPAAGHASASKCPFLAAEMSQKNSGVVRQASMALQEDVSEVRTVQKDVSASALTPLKDGMNGGNLMKKLMKQRPAHVSHLLQDNMPKNVSSFRYDEFFEKKIEEKKSDHTYRVFKTVNRRATEFPMADDYTESLSFKRNVSVWCSNDYLGMSRHPRVVQTIMDTLGKHGSGAGGTRNISGTSKFH
;
A
#
# COMPACT_ATOMS: atom_id res chain seq x y z
N ALA A 1 -17.04 43.79 -31.70
CA ALA A 1 -16.23 44.45 -30.66
C ALA A 1 -15.45 43.35 -29.95
N SER A 2 -14.15 43.30 -30.21
CA SER A 2 -13.20 42.30 -29.73
C SER A 2 -12.59 42.77 -28.41
N ASP A 3 -12.96 42.13 -27.29
CA ASP A 3 -12.31 42.38 -26.01
C ASP A 3 -11.16 41.40 -25.82
N ALA A 4 -9.95 41.89 -26.12
CA ALA A 4 -8.70 41.27 -25.77
C ALA A 4 -8.41 41.56 -24.29
N HIS A 5 -8.42 40.51 -23.46
CA HIS A 5 -7.93 40.62 -22.09
C HIS A 5 -6.41 40.84 -22.10
N ALA A 6 -6.01 42.06 -21.71
CA ALA A 6 -4.61 42.42 -21.48
C ALA A 6 -4.07 41.73 -20.22
N VAL A 7 -2.94 41.05 -20.36
CA VAL A 7 -2.18 40.43 -19.27
C VAL A 7 -1.34 41.52 -18.56
N PRO A 8 -1.22 41.54 -17.22
CA PRO A 8 -0.48 42.58 -16.51
C PRO A 8 1.03 42.56 -16.83
N ALA A 9 1.62 43.75 -16.95
CA ALA A 9 3.04 43.95 -17.22
C ALA A 9 3.90 43.54 -16.01
N GLY A 10 4.62 42.41 -16.13
CA GLY A 10 5.53 41.95 -15.09
C GLY A 10 6.22 40.60 -15.33
N HIS A 11 6.06 39.98 -16.51
CA HIS A 11 6.74 38.72 -16.83
C HIS A 11 7.94 38.94 -17.75
N PRO A 12 9.14 38.48 -17.39
CA PRO A 12 10.29 38.54 -18.29
C PRO A 12 10.09 37.57 -19.46
N ALA A 13 10.18 38.09 -20.68
CA ALA A 13 10.15 37.29 -21.90
C ALA A 13 11.44 36.44 -22.02
N PRO A 14 11.37 35.19 -22.48
CA PRO A 14 12.57 34.39 -22.70
C PRO A 14 13.32 34.93 -23.93
N ALA A 15 14.61 35.16 -23.76
CA ALA A 15 15.50 35.57 -24.85
C ALA A 15 15.62 34.44 -25.89
N ALA A 16 15.53 34.82 -27.16
CA ALA A 16 15.73 33.92 -28.28
C ALA A 16 17.22 33.56 -28.42
N GLY A 17 17.50 32.26 -28.58
CA GLY A 17 18.78 31.74 -29.04
C GLY A 17 19.51 30.88 -28.01
N HIS A 18 19.42 29.56 -28.16
CA HIS A 18 20.58 28.69 -28.38
C HIS A 18 20.12 27.24 -28.58
N ALA A 19 20.67 26.63 -29.63
CA ALA A 19 20.36 25.31 -30.11
C ALA A 19 20.95 24.19 -29.24
N SER A 20 20.26 23.04 -29.26
CA SER A 20 20.72 21.67 -29.03
C SER A 20 21.52 21.39 -27.73
N ALA A 21 20.84 20.79 -26.75
CA ALA A 21 21.51 19.99 -25.74
C ALA A 21 20.63 18.78 -25.36
N SER A 22 20.94 17.62 -25.92
CA SER A 22 20.35 16.32 -25.59
C SER A 22 20.82 15.79 -24.22
N LYS A 23 21.04 16.66 -23.24
CA LYS A 23 21.55 16.26 -21.93
C LYS A 23 20.70 16.90 -20.85
N CYS A 24 20.06 16.04 -20.07
CA CYS A 24 19.28 16.41 -18.90
C CYS A 24 20.13 17.34 -18.02
N PRO A 25 19.64 18.57 -17.72
CA PRO A 25 20.40 19.53 -16.93
C PRO A 25 20.72 19.03 -15.51
N PHE A 26 20.01 17.99 -15.05
CA PHE A 26 20.29 17.31 -13.79
C PHE A 26 21.61 16.51 -13.81
N LEU A 27 22.05 15.99 -14.97
CA LEU A 27 23.22 15.10 -15.08
C LEU A 27 24.50 15.80 -15.57
N ALA A 28 24.38 17.04 -16.07
CA ALA A 28 25.51 17.78 -16.63
C ALA A 28 26.50 18.25 -15.55
N ALA A 29 26.00 18.57 -14.35
CA ALA A 29 26.83 19.03 -13.24
C ALA A 29 27.65 17.90 -12.60
N GLU A 30 27.14 16.67 -12.58
CA GLU A 30 27.80 15.55 -11.89
C GLU A 30 28.94 14.92 -12.68
N MET A 31 28.87 14.89 -14.01
CA MET A 31 29.96 14.30 -14.82
C MET A 31 31.25 15.14 -14.83
N SER A 32 31.18 16.41 -14.44
CA SER A 32 32.36 17.29 -14.37
C SER A 32 33.10 17.18 -13.03
N GLN A 33 32.47 16.63 -11.99
CA GLN A 33 33.08 16.44 -10.68
C GLN A 33 33.12 14.96 -10.30
N LYS A 34 34.29 14.35 -10.43
CA LYS A 34 34.54 12.93 -10.12
C LYS A 34 34.29 12.51 -8.65
N ASN A 35 33.84 13.40 -7.78
CA ASN A 35 33.69 13.17 -6.33
C ASN A 35 32.32 13.60 -5.77
N SER A 36 31.22 13.35 -6.48
CA SER A 36 29.86 13.47 -5.91
C SER A 36 29.43 12.15 -5.26
N GLY A 37 29.11 12.18 -3.96
CA GLY A 37 28.66 11.04 -3.17
C GLY A 37 27.21 10.58 -3.43
N VAL A 38 26.55 11.11 -4.47
CA VAL A 38 25.14 10.83 -4.77
C VAL A 38 24.95 9.61 -5.68
N VAL A 39 25.95 9.25 -6.49
CA VAL A 39 25.95 7.99 -7.25
C VAL A 39 27.04 7.06 -6.73
N ARG A 40 26.69 6.25 -5.72
CA ARG A 40 27.47 5.05 -5.41
C ARG A 40 27.08 3.97 -6.41
N GLN A 41 28.04 3.52 -7.21
CA GLN A 41 27.89 2.30 -8.00
C GLN A 41 27.51 1.16 -7.03
N ALA A 42 26.35 0.55 -7.23
CA ALA A 42 25.95 -0.61 -6.46
C ALA A 42 27.04 -1.68 -6.60
N SER A 43 27.58 -2.17 -5.48
CA SER A 43 28.47 -3.33 -5.49
C SER A 43 27.70 -4.55 -6.00
N MET A 44 28.37 -5.46 -6.70
CA MET A 44 27.76 -6.67 -7.29
C MET A 44 27.23 -7.70 -6.26
N ALA A 45 27.08 -7.32 -4.99
CA ALA A 45 26.67 -8.20 -3.91
C ALA A 45 25.32 -7.77 -3.34
N LEU A 46 24.26 -7.81 -4.17
CA LEU A 46 22.89 -8.00 -3.69
C LEU A 46 22.01 -8.57 -4.81
N GLN A 47 22.36 -9.78 -5.27
CA GLN A 47 21.40 -10.64 -5.95
C GLN A 47 21.01 -11.72 -4.92
N GLU A 48 20.13 -11.37 -3.99
CA GLU A 48 19.50 -12.38 -3.14
C GLU A 48 18.58 -13.20 -4.05
N ASP A 49 19.04 -14.41 -4.36
CA ASP A 49 18.31 -15.59 -4.86
C ASP A 49 16.87 -15.36 -5.35
N VAL A 50 16.72 -15.00 -6.63
CA VAL A 50 15.51 -15.39 -7.35
C VAL A 50 15.68 -16.86 -7.71
N SER A 51 15.31 -17.74 -6.77
CA SER A 51 15.10 -19.14 -7.13
C SER A 51 13.87 -19.17 -8.04
N GLU A 52 14.09 -19.54 -9.30
CA GLU A 52 13.04 -19.73 -10.29
C GLU A 52 12.01 -20.72 -9.73
N VAL A 53 10.84 -20.21 -9.31
CA VAL A 53 9.73 -21.05 -8.87
C VAL A 53 9.20 -21.74 -10.13
N ARG A 54 9.74 -22.93 -10.43
CA ARG A 54 9.12 -23.84 -11.38
C ARG A 54 7.80 -24.31 -10.77
N THR A 55 6.73 -23.60 -11.10
CA THR A 55 5.38 -24.09 -10.89
C THR A 55 5.21 -25.35 -11.75
N VAL A 56 5.27 -26.52 -11.13
CA VAL A 56 4.81 -27.75 -11.76
C VAL A 56 3.30 -27.62 -11.89
N GLN A 57 2.83 -27.10 -13.03
CA GLN A 57 1.46 -27.33 -13.47
C GLN A 57 1.33 -28.83 -13.73
N LYS A 58 0.81 -29.55 -12.76
CA LYS A 58 0.24 -30.87 -13.01
C LYS A 58 -1.25 -30.65 -13.19
N ASP A 59 -1.66 -30.58 -14.46
CA ASP A 59 -3.06 -30.61 -14.85
C ASP A 59 -3.71 -31.86 -14.25
N VAL A 60 -4.52 -31.67 -13.22
CA VAL A 60 -5.39 -32.74 -12.72
C VAL A 60 -6.71 -32.59 -13.47
N SER A 61 -6.78 -33.28 -14.60
CA SER A 61 -8.04 -33.49 -15.31
C SER A 61 -9.00 -34.24 -14.38
N ALA A 62 -10.20 -33.67 -14.18
CA ALA A 62 -11.24 -34.18 -13.30
C ALA A 62 -11.93 -35.40 -13.93
N SER A 63 -11.27 -36.55 -13.93
CA SER A 63 -11.94 -37.84 -14.17
C SER A 63 -11.04 -39.02 -13.77
N ALA A 64 -11.08 -39.41 -12.49
CA ALA A 64 -10.71 -40.75 -12.02
C ALA A 64 -11.10 -40.90 -10.54
N LEU A 65 -12.40 -40.97 -10.26
CA LEU A 65 -12.90 -41.48 -8.99
C LEU A 65 -12.97 -43.01 -9.07
N THR A 66 -11.92 -43.71 -8.65
CA THR A 66 -12.03 -45.08 -8.15
C THR A 66 -11.03 -45.30 -7.00
N PRO A 67 -11.46 -45.89 -5.86
CA PRO A 67 -10.57 -46.15 -4.74
C PRO A 67 -9.85 -47.49 -4.94
N LEU A 68 -8.58 -47.44 -5.35
CA LEU A 68 -7.70 -48.60 -5.26
C LEU A 68 -7.09 -48.65 -3.86
N LYS A 69 -7.47 -49.69 -3.11
CA LYS A 69 -6.73 -50.19 -1.96
C LYS A 69 -5.38 -50.69 -2.47
N ASP A 70 -4.29 -50.03 -2.11
CA ASP A 70 -3.09 -50.76 -1.69
C ASP A 70 -2.16 -49.89 -0.84
N GLY A 71 -1.51 -50.53 0.12
CA GLY A 71 -0.66 -49.89 1.12
C GLY A 71 0.63 -49.34 0.52
N MET A 72 1.04 -48.15 0.99
CA MET A 72 2.38 -47.80 1.48
C MET A 72 2.56 -46.27 1.52
N ASN A 73 2.81 -45.75 2.72
CA ASN A 73 3.54 -44.50 3.02
C ASN A 73 2.91 -43.13 2.68
N GLY A 74 1.59 -42.97 2.83
CA GLY A 74 0.92 -41.65 2.72
C GLY A 74 1.00 -40.74 3.97
N GLY A 75 1.37 -41.30 5.13
CA GLY A 75 1.35 -40.56 6.41
C GLY A 75 2.44 -39.50 6.57
N ASN A 76 3.49 -39.54 5.74
CA ASN A 76 4.65 -38.67 5.88
C ASN A 76 4.48 -37.30 5.21
N LEU A 77 3.72 -37.17 4.13
CA LEU A 77 3.59 -35.88 3.44
C LEU A 77 2.77 -34.87 4.27
N MET A 78 1.65 -35.31 4.84
CA MET A 78 0.80 -34.48 5.71
C MET A 78 1.56 -34.09 7.00
N LYS A 79 2.32 -35.03 7.60
CA LYS A 79 3.20 -34.74 8.74
C LYS A 79 4.31 -33.77 8.40
N LYS A 80 4.92 -33.89 7.22
CA LYS A 80 6.03 -33.03 6.77
C LYS A 80 5.54 -31.61 6.45
N LEU A 81 4.35 -31.47 5.85
CA LEU A 81 3.71 -30.19 5.60
C LEU A 81 3.26 -29.50 6.91
N MET A 82 2.71 -30.26 7.86
CA MET A 82 2.37 -29.72 9.19
C MET A 82 3.61 -29.35 10.03
N LYS A 83 4.74 -30.06 9.84
CA LYS A 83 6.02 -29.77 10.50
C LYS A 83 6.73 -28.52 9.94
N GLN A 84 6.31 -28.03 8.77
CA GLN A 84 6.79 -26.78 8.19
C GLN A 84 6.02 -25.55 8.63
N ARG A 85 4.92 -25.72 9.39
CA ARG A 85 4.19 -24.59 9.96
C ARG A 85 4.83 -24.24 11.31
N PRO A 86 5.45 -23.06 11.48
CA PRO A 86 5.96 -22.65 12.78
C PRO A 86 4.79 -22.62 13.78
N ALA A 87 4.98 -23.24 14.94
CA ALA A 87 3.97 -23.34 16.00
C ALA A 87 3.59 -21.96 16.56
N HIS A 88 4.45 -20.97 16.37
CA HIS A 88 4.25 -19.57 16.71
C HIS A 88 4.80 -18.72 15.57
N VAL A 89 3.98 -17.84 15.00
CA VAL A 89 4.45 -16.81 14.07
C VAL A 89 5.02 -15.69 14.94
N SER A 90 6.35 -15.61 15.03
CA SER A 90 6.97 -14.46 15.67
C SER A 90 6.79 -13.22 14.80
N HIS A 91 6.50 -12.09 15.44
CA HIS A 91 6.47 -10.79 14.78
C HIS A 91 7.89 -10.26 14.51
N LEU A 92 8.92 -10.87 15.11
CA LEU A 92 10.31 -10.48 14.90
C LEU A 92 10.81 -11.01 13.55
N LEU A 93 11.36 -10.13 12.73
CA LEU A 93 11.93 -10.45 11.42
C LEU A 93 13.12 -11.40 11.58
N GLN A 94 13.93 -11.21 12.61
CA GLN A 94 15.10 -12.05 12.87
C GLN A 94 14.76 -13.54 13.08
N ASP A 95 13.56 -13.84 13.59
CA ASP A 95 13.12 -15.22 13.83
C ASP A 95 12.80 -15.97 12.52
N ASN A 96 12.61 -15.23 11.44
CA ASN A 96 12.32 -15.74 10.10
C ASN A 96 13.55 -15.69 9.18
N MET A 97 14.72 -15.27 9.69
CA MET A 97 15.94 -15.08 8.90
C MET A 97 16.99 -16.19 9.15
N PRO A 98 17.86 -16.54 8.16
CA PRO A 98 18.88 -17.58 8.36
C PRO A 98 19.84 -17.25 9.51
N LYS A 99 19.96 -18.16 10.47
CA LYS A 99 20.75 -17.99 11.71
C LYS A 99 22.26 -17.94 11.50
N ASN A 100 22.72 -18.26 10.30
CA ASN A 100 24.12 -18.38 9.92
C ASN A 100 24.68 -17.13 9.21
N VAL A 101 23.89 -16.07 9.07
CA VAL A 101 24.30 -14.81 8.42
C VAL A 101 24.18 -13.68 9.42
N SER A 102 25.23 -12.86 9.58
CA SER A 102 25.14 -11.62 10.34
C SER A 102 24.26 -10.64 9.55
N SER A 103 22.98 -10.59 9.89
CA SER A 103 22.03 -9.70 9.25
C SER A 103 21.89 -8.37 9.98
N PHE A 104 21.46 -7.35 9.25
CA PHE A 104 20.97 -6.11 9.84
C PHE A 104 19.81 -6.40 10.80
N ARG A 105 19.85 -5.81 12.00
CA ARG A 105 18.84 -6.02 13.05
C ARG A 105 17.64 -5.11 12.83
N TYR A 106 16.81 -5.48 11.85
CA TYR A 106 15.62 -4.71 11.47
C TYR A 106 14.68 -4.44 12.64
N ASP A 107 14.46 -5.44 13.49
CA ASP A 107 13.57 -5.31 14.66
C ASP A 107 14.03 -4.17 15.59
N GLU A 108 15.31 -4.16 15.99
CA GLU A 108 15.88 -3.09 16.82
C GLU A 108 15.82 -1.72 16.14
N PHE A 109 16.07 -1.68 14.83
CA PHE A 109 15.99 -0.44 14.07
C PHE A 109 14.57 0.13 14.08
N PHE A 110 13.56 -0.69 13.84
CA PHE A 110 12.16 -0.26 13.86
C PHE A 110 11.70 0.14 15.26
N GLU A 111 12.06 -0.63 16.29
CA GLU A 111 11.77 -0.31 17.69
C GLU A 111 12.38 1.05 18.07
N LYS A 112 13.64 1.30 17.72
CA LYS A 112 14.29 2.59 17.95
C LYS A 112 13.56 3.73 17.24
N LYS A 113 13.14 3.55 15.99
CA LYS A 113 12.41 4.58 15.23
C LYS A 113 11.03 4.87 15.81
N ILE A 114 10.36 3.86 16.36
CA ILE A 114 9.09 4.03 17.09
C ILE A 114 9.34 4.78 18.41
N GLU A 115 10.41 4.46 19.14
CA GLU A 115 10.74 5.11 20.40
C GLU A 115 11.13 6.58 20.21
N GLU A 116 11.86 6.91 19.13
CA GLU A 116 12.10 8.30 18.71
C GLU A 116 10.77 9.07 18.55
N LYS A 117 9.73 8.42 18.01
CA LYS A 117 8.40 9.03 17.85
C LYS A 117 7.59 9.13 19.15
N LYS A 118 7.77 8.18 20.07
CA LYS A 118 7.12 8.21 21.38
C LYS A 118 7.72 9.30 22.26
N SER A 119 9.06 9.40 22.25
CA SER A 119 9.82 10.42 22.99
C SER A 119 9.62 11.84 22.45
N ASP A 120 9.47 12.01 21.12
CA ASP A 120 9.14 13.32 20.52
C ASP A 120 7.64 13.68 20.61
N HIS A 121 6.81 12.81 21.22
CA HIS A 121 5.36 12.96 21.34
C HIS A 121 4.59 13.11 20.01
N THR A 122 5.20 12.74 18.87
CA THR A 122 4.52 12.73 17.56
C THR A 122 3.98 11.35 17.17
N TYR A 123 4.21 10.33 18.01
CA TYR A 123 3.58 9.02 17.88
C TYR A 123 2.05 9.13 17.96
N ARG A 124 1.36 8.46 17.05
CA ARG A 124 -0.11 8.56 16.92
C ARG A 124 -0.77 7.31 17.47
N VAL A 125 -1.65 7.50 18.45
CA VAL A 125 -2.62 6.49 18.88
C VAL A 125 -3.97 6.89 18.30
N PHE A 126 -4.50 6.07 17.40
CA PHE A 126 -5.77 6.38 16.74
C PHE A 126 -6.95 6.05 17.64
N LYS A 127 -7.94 6.96 17.66
CA LYS A 127 -9.26 6.68 18.25
C LYS A 127 -10.10 5.90 17.26
N THR A 128 -10.69 4.80 17.70
CA THR A 128 -11.54 3.95 16.86
C THR A 128 -12.98 4.44 16.95
N VAL A 129 -13.46 5.13 15.92
CA VAL A 129 -14.77 5.81 15.93
C VAL A 129 -15.58 5.48 14.69
N ASN A 130 -16.82 5.02 14.88
CA ASN A 130 -17.79 4.75 13.82
C ASN A 130 -18.85 5.86 13.75
N ARG A 131 -18.79 6.73 12.73
CA ARG A 131 -19.75 7.84 12.54
C ARG A 131 -21.14 7.30 12.19
N ARG A 132 -22.19 7.82 12.84
CA ARG A 132 -23.57 7.36 12.64
C ARG A 132 -24.24 8.14 11.52
N ALA A 133 -24.59 7.46 10.44
CA ALA A 133 -25.29 8.10 9.31
C ALA A 133 -26.68 8.63 9.70
N THR A 134 -27.39 7.93 10.61
CA THR A 134 -28.73 8.32 11.08
C THR A 134 -28.71 9.56 11.96
N GLU A 135 -27.62 9.82 12.68
CA GLU A 135 -27.53 10.87 13.70
C GLU A 135 -26.22 11.64 13.54
N PHE A 136 -26.18 12.62 12.63
CA PHE A 136 -25.02 13.50 12.45
C PHE A 136 -25.07 14.63 13.51
N PRO A 137 -23.97 14.97 14.22
CA PRO A 137 -22.57 14.52 14.05
C PRO A 137 -22.13 13.43 15.06
N MET A 138 -23.02 12.54 15.50
CA MET A 138 -22.73 11.53 16.53
C MET A 138 -21.98 10.31 15.98
N ALA A 139 -21.26 9.62 16.87
CA ALA A 139 -20.49 8.43 16.57
C ALA A 139 -20.40 7.47 17.76
N ASP A 140 -20.09 6.20 17.46
CA ASP A 140 -19.76 5.17 18.44
C ASP A 140 -18.23 5.09 18.61
N ASP A 141 -17.72 5.33 19.83
CA ASP A 141 -16.30 5.25 20.22
C ASP A 141 -15.98 3.88 20.83
N TYR A 142 -14.97 3.21 20.27
CA TYR A 142 -14.45 1.88 20.64
C TYR A 142 -12.98 1.92 21.07
N THR A 143 -12.45 3.10 21.43
CA THR A 143 -11.01 3.27 21.74
C THR A 143 -10.56 2.42 22.94
N GLU A 144 -11.43 2.20 23.93
CA GLU A 144 -11.11 1.40 25.13
C GLU A 144 -11.40 -0.10 24.95
N SER A 145 -12.43 -0.46 24.20
CA SER A 145 -12.82 -1.85 23.97
C SER A 145 -13.63 -1.97 22.68
N LEU A 146 -13.40 -3.07 21.94
CA LEU A 146 -14.19 -3.40 20.76
C LEU A 146 -15.59 -3.93 21.11
N SER A 147 -15.81 -4.41 22.35
CA SER A 147 -17.10 -4.94 22.79
C SER A 147 -18.04 -3.90 23.40
N PHE A 148 -17.50 -2.76 23.85
CA PHE A 148 -18.26 -1.72 24.50
C PHE A 148 -18.13 -0.40 23.74
N LYS A 149 -19.26 0.24 23.44
CA LYS A 149 -19.30 1.51 22.71
C LYS A 149 -19.74 2.66 23.60
N ARG A 150 -19.05 3.79 23.49
CA ARG A 150 -19.48 5.07 24.07
C ARG A 150 -20.05 5.97 22.98
N ASN A 151 -21.17 6.63 23.25
CA ASN A 151 -21.73 7.61 22.32
C ASN A 151 -20.98 8.94 22.45
N VAL A 152 -20.50 9.51 21.34
CA VAL A 152 -19.71 10.75 21.31
C VAL A 152 -20.15 11.67 20.18
N SER A 153 -19.96 12.97 20.34
CA SER A 153 -20.11 13.95 19.25
C SER A 153 -18.74 14.18 18.56
N VAL A 154 -18.73 14.25 17.23
CA VAL A 154 -17.49 14.40 16.44
C VAL A 154 -17.34 15.84 15.93
N TRP A 155 -16.29 16.52 16.40
CA TRP A 155 -16.00 17.93 16.05
C TRP A 155 -14.78 18.11 15.16
N CYS A 156 -13.98 17.05 14.96
CA CYS A 156 -12.78 17.07 14.12
C CYS A 156 -13.01 16.49 12.72
N SER A 157 -14.26 16.23 12.33
CA SER A 157 -14.56 15.70 10.99
C SER A 157 -14.45 16.78 9.94
N ASN A 158 -13.85 16.42 8.78
CA ASN A 158 -13.86 17.27 7.59
C ASN A 158 -15.13 17.08 6.73
N ASP A 159 -16.09 16.26 7.14
CA ASP A 159 -17.40 16.17 6.50
C ASP A 159 -18.29 17.33 6.97
N TYR A 160 -17.89 18.55 6.60
CA TYR A 160 -18.44 19.81 7.12
C TYR A 160 -19.95 19.94 6.92
N LEU A 161 -20.46 19.43 5.79
CA LEU A 161 -21.86 19.54 5.40
C LEU A 161 -22.67 18.25 5.66
N GLY A 162 -22.05 17.22 6.26
CA GLY A 162 -22.71 15.92 6.46
C GLY A 162 -23.06 15.22 5.15
N MET A 163 -22.35 15.50 4.07
CA MET A 163 -22.64 14.92 2.75
C MET A 163 -22.33 13.43 2.68
N SER A 164 -21.49 12.91 3.58
CA SER A 164 -21.24 11.47 3.66
C SER A 164 -22.49 10.66 4.05
N ARG A 165 -23.51 11.31 4.63
CA ARG A 165 -24.78 10.67 5.05
C ARG A 165 -26.01 11.23 4.36
N HIS A 166 -25.85 12.17 3.41
CA HIS A 166 -26.99 12.77 2.73
C HIS A 166 -27.76 11.70 1.93
N PRO A 167 -29.08 11.55 2.10
CA PRO A 167 -29.83 10.41 1.53
C PRO A 167 -29.63 10.22 0.03
N ARG A 168 -29.63 11.31 -0.76
CA ARG A 168 -29.39 11.24 -2.21
C ARG A 168 -27.98 10.73 -2.57
N VAL A 169 -26.96 11.07 -1.79
CA VAL A 169 -25.58 10.61 -2.01
C VAL A 169 -25.50 9.11 -1.72
N VAL A 170 -26.01 8.70 -0.55
CA VAL A 170 -26.04 7.29 -0.14
C VAL A 170 -26.80 6.43 -1.14
N GLN A 171 -27.99 6.87 -1.58
CA GLN A 171 -28.79 6.13 -2.56
C GLN A 171 -28.04 5.97 -3.89
N THR A 172 -27.42 7.04 -4.39
CA THR A 172 -26.66 6.99 -5.65
C THR A 172 -25.50 6.00 -5.56
N ILE A 173 -24.82 5.93 -4.41
CA ILE A 173 -23.75 4.96 -4.16
C ILE A 173 -24.32 3.54 -4.16
N MET A 174 -25.41 3.29 -3.43
CA MET A 174 -26.06 1.97 -3.37
C MET A 174 -26.52 1.48 -4.75
N ASP A 175 -27.16 2.36 -5.54
CA ASP A 175 -27.63 2.04 -6.89
C ASP A 175 -26.48 1.71 -7.84
N THR A 176 -25.38 2.48 -7.75
CA THR A 176 -24.19 2.28 -8.59
C THR A 176 -23.48 0.98 -8.20
N LEU A 177 -23.35 0.71 -6.90
CA LEU A 177 -22.79 -0.52 -6.35
C LEU A 177 -23.57 -1.75 -6.85
N GLY A 178 -24.90 -1.70 -6.83
CA GLY A 178 -25.76 -2.79 -7.31
C GLY A 178 -25.63 -3.06 -8.81
N LYS A 179 -25.32 -2.03 -9.62
CA LYS A 179 -25.21 -2.15 -11.09
C LYS A 179 -23.79 -2.49 -11.57
N HIS A 180 -22.78 -2.00 -10.87
CA HIS A 180 -21.41 -1.97 -11.39
C HIS A 180 -20.38 -2.62 -10.45
N GLY A 181 -20.79 -3.05 -9.25
CA GLY A 181 -19.87 -3.57 -8.24
C GLY A 181 -19.09 -2.45 -7.52
N SER A 182 -18.13 -2.85 -6.70
CA SER A 182 -17.41 -1.94 -5.80
C SER A 182 -16.17 -1.31 -6.44
N GLY A 183 -15.22 -2.15 -6.89
CA GLY A 183 -13.96 -1.68 -7.46
C GLY A 183 -14.04 -1.46 -8.96
N ALA A 184 -13.31 -0.45 -9.46
CA ALA A 184 -13.19 -0.21 -10.90
C ALA A 184 -12.48 -1.35 -11.65
N GLY A 185 -11.66 -2.17 -10.96
CA GLY A 185 -11.05 -3.37 -11.52
C GLY A 185 -9.88 -3.14 -12.48
N GLY A 186 -9.33 -1.92 -12.54
CA GLY A 186 -8.19 -1.63 -13.40
C GLY A 186 -7.68 -0.20 -13.27
N THR A 187 -6.57 0.09 -13.95
CA THR A 187 -6.06 1.48 -14.06
C THR A 187 -6.85 2.24 -15.12
N ARG A 188 -6.73 3.57 -15.18
CA ARG A 188 -7.49 4.38 -16.16
C ARG A 188 -7.33 3.88 -17.62
N ASN A 189 -6.13 3.45 -18.00
CA ASN A 189 -5.86 2.97 -19.36
C ASN A 189 -6.31 1.51 -19.60
N ILE A 190 -6.43 0.70 -18.54
CA ILE A 190 -6.72 -0.73 -18.64
C ILE A 190 -7.93 -1.01 -17.75
N SER A 191 -9.12 -1.06 -18.35
CA SER A 191 -10.43 -1.38 -17.75
C SER A 191 -10.92 -0.52 -16.57
N GLY A 192 -10.15 0.46 -16.08
CA GLY A 192 -10.54 1.27 -14.92
C GLY A 192 -11.32 2.56 -15.23
N THR A 193 -11.50 2.95 -16.50
CA THR A 193 -12.28 4.14 -16.85
C THR A 193 -13.73 3.78 -17.14
N SER A 194 -14.65 4.32 -16.33
CA SER A 194 -16.09 4.23 -16.54
C SER A 194 -16.69 5.63 -16.76
N LYS A 195 -17.97 5.71 -17.16
CA LYS A 195 -18.70 6.98 -17.31
C LYS A 195 -18.84 7.81 -16.01
N PHE A 196 -18.41 7.29 -14.86
CA PHE A 196 -18.51 7.92 -13.55
C PHE A 196 -17.20 8.58 -13.08
N HIS A 197 -16.13 8.49 -13.88
CA HIS A 197 -14.83 9.14 -13.65
C HIS A 197 -14.77 10.50 -14.35
#